data_AF-A0A137QAT6-F1
#
_entry.id   AF-A0A137QAT6-F1
#
_cell.length_a   1.000
_cell.length_b   1.000
_cell.length_c   1.000
_cell.angle_alpha   90.00
_cell.angle_beta   90.00
_cell.angle_gamma   90.00
#
_symmetry.space_group_name_H-M   'P 1'
#
loop_
_entity.id
_entity.type
_entity.pdbx_description
1 polymer ?
#
loop_
_entity_poly.entity_id
_entity_poly.type
_entity_poly.pdbx_seq_one_letter_code
_entity_poly.pdbx_strand_id
1 'polypeptide(L)' 'MTVSHNQKNWVEKVPLTEFAINSSISALTGYAPFELNGAYMPSMLKEVQSNNLPPQGIKKFAEMVLTNMTAAHNMIIKA' A
#
# COMPACT_ATOMS: atom_id res chain seq x y z
N MET A 1 -8.61 4.76 6.61
CA MET A 1 -8.06 3.39 6.54
C MET A 1 -8.37 2.65 7.83
N THR A 2 -9.63 2.39 8.14
CA THR A 2 -9.96 1.75 9.42
C THR A 2 -10.83 0.53 9.16
N VAL A 3 -10.59 -0.51 9.96
CA VAL A 3 -11.51 -1.63 10.04
C VAL A 3 -12.82 -1.11 10.59
N SER A 4 -13.93 -1.39 9.92
CA SER A 4 -15.25 -0.94 10.35
C SER A 4 -15.65 -1.64 11.66
N HIS A 5 -16.58 -1.06 12.42
CA HIS A 5 -17.00 -1.62 13.71
C HIS A 5 -17.50 -3.07 13.63
N ASN A 6 -18.12 -3.46 12.52
CA ASN A 6 -18.56 -4.84 12.28
C ASN A 6 -17.42 -5.81 11.92
N GLN A 7 -16.18 -5.30 11.78
CA GLN A 7 -14.97 -6.05 11.43
C GLN A 7 -15.11 -6.95 10.20
N LYS A 8 -15.95 -6.59 9.22
CA LYS A 8 -16.11 -7.42 8.01
C LYS A 8 -15.18 -7.01 6.87
N ASN A 9 -14.62 -5.81 6.91
CA ASN A 9 -13.81 -5.26 5.83
C ASN A 9 -12.28 -5.40 6.05
N TRP A 10 -11.83 -6.10 7.10
CA TRP A 10 -10.40 -6.13 7.46
C TRP A 10 -9.53 -6.77 6.37
N VAL A 11 -10.03 -7.80 5.69
CA VAL A 11 -9.32 -8.49 4.60
C VAL A 11 -8.95 -7.50 3.49
N GLU A 12 -9.87 -6.60 3.12
CA GLU A 12 -9.63 -5.56 2.11
C GLU A 12 -8.61 -4.51 2.55
N LYS A 13 -8.29 -4.43 3.85
CA LYS A 13 -7.31 -3.49 4.41
C LYS A 13 -5.92 -4.09 4.58
N VAL A 14 -5.79 -5.43 4.57
CA VAL A 14 -4.49 -6.12 4.68
C VAL A 14 -3.47 -5.62 3.67
N PRO A 15 -3.79 -5.48 2.36
CA PRO A 15 -2.80 -5.07 1.37
C PRO A 15 -2.17 -3.70 1.68
N LEU A 16 -3.01 -2.74 2.07
CA LEU A 16 -2.54 -1.39 2.39
C LEU A 16 -1.74 -1.34 3.69
N THR A 17 -2.15 -2.11 4.70
CA THR A 17 -1.41 -2.24 5.95
C THR A 17 -0.04 -2.86 5.73
N GLU A 18 0.04 -3.93 4.93
CA GLU A 18 1.30 -4.58 4.56
C GLU A 18 2.22 -3.60 3.84
N PHE A 19 1.70 -2.85 2.86
CA PHE A 19 2.49 -1.83 2.17
C PHE A 19 3.06 -0.79 3.14
N ALA A 20 2.22 -0.27 4.04
CA ALA A 20 2.63 0.75 5.00
C ALA A 20 3.73 0.24 5.94
N ILE A 21 3.59 -0.99 6.45
CA ILE A 21 4.59 -1.62 7.33
C ILE A 21 5.89 -1.87 6.56
N ASN A 22 5.83 -2.48 5.38
CA ASN A 22 7.02 -2.87 4.62
C ASN A 22 7.73 -1.67 3.94
N SER A 23 7.07 -0.51 3.86
CA SER A 23 7.67 0.75 3.39
C SER A 23 8.16 1.65 4.52
N SER A 24 7.88 1.31 5.78
CA SER A 24 8.29 2.13 6.92
C SER A 24 9.77 1.93 7.24
N ILE A 25 10.50 3.05 7.37
CA ILE A 25 11.91 3.03 7.72
C ILE A 25 12.07 2.74 9.22
N SER A 26 12.85 1.71 9.54
CA SER A 26 13.21 1.41 10.92
C SER A 26 14.19 2.44 11.46
N ALA A 27 13.92 2.98 12.65
CA ALA A 27 14.84 3.90 13.33
C ALA A 27 16.15 3.23 13.75
N LEU A 28 16.16 1.90 13.96
CA LEU A 28 17.34 1.16 14.38
C LEU A 28 18.28 0.87 13.21
N THR A 29 17.74 0.51 12.05
CA THR A 29 18.54 0.06 10.89
C THR A 29 18.66 1.10 9.81
N GLY A 30 17.76 2.09 9.75
CA GLY A 30 17.69 3.09 8.68
C GLY A 30 17.11 2.56 7.37
N TYR A 31 16.61 1.32 7.34
CA TYR A 31 16.08 0.67 6.15
C TYR A 31 14.63 0.22 6.33
N ALA A 32 13.89 0.18 5.23
CA ALA A 32 12.57 -0.45 5.16
C ALA A 32 12.67 -1.93 4.77
N PRO A 33 11.73 -2.79 5.20
CA PRO A 33 11.70 -4.20 4.82
C PRO A 33 11.74 -4.47 3.31
N PHE A 34 11.04 -3.66 2.49
CA PHE A 34 11.10 -3.81 1.03
C PHE A 34 12.51 -3.61 0.46
N GLU A 35 13.27 -2.67 1.01
CA GLU A 35 14.66 -2.43 0.60
C GLU A 35 15.55 -3.60 0.98
N LEU A 36 15.39 -4.16 2.18
CA LEU A 36 16.22 -5.26 2.66
C LEU A 36 15.93 -6.58 1.93
N ASN A 37 14.66 -6.87 1.65
CA ASN A 37 14.25 -8.15 1.05
C ASN A 37 14.31 -8.15 -0.48
N GLY A 38 14.12 -6.98 -1.11
CA GLY A 38 13.97 -6.87 -2.56
C GLY A 38 14.96 -5.92 -3.23
N ALA A 39 15.81 -5.22 -2.47
CA ALA A 39 16.69 -4.14 -2.96
C ALA A 39 15.93 -3.06 -3.75
N TYR A 40 14.62 -2.93 -3.51
CA TYR A 40 13.72 -2.07 -4.26
C TYR A 40 12.63 -1.55 -3.33
N MET A 41 12.36 -0.25 -3.39
CA MET A 41 11.22 0.38 -2.71
C MET A 41 10.07 0.55 -3.70
N PRO A 42 8.98 -0.22 -3.59
CA PRO A 42 7.84 -0.09 -4.49
C PRO A 42 7.15 1.26 -4.28
N SER A 43 6.71 1.86 -5.37
CA SER A 43 5.92 3.08 -5.35
C SER A 43 4.64 2.89 -6.15
N MET A 44 3.50 3.10 -5.49
CA MET A 44 2.16 2.93 -6.09
C MET A 44 2.02 3.64 -7.44
N LEU A 45 2.50 4.89 -7.52
CA LEU A 45 2.41 5.70 -8.74
C LEU A 45 3.30 5.14 -9.86
N LYS A 46 4.50 4.66 -9.53
CA LYS A 46 5.43 4.09 -10.51
C LYS A 46 4.93 2.74 -11.03
N GLU A 47 4.40 1.90 -10.14
CA GLU A 47 3.87 0.56 -10.49
C GLU A 47 2.63 0.64 -11.38
N VAL A 48 1.73 1.61 -11.14
CA VAL A 48 0.52 1.81 -11.94
C VAL A 48 0.83 2.40 -13.32
N GLN A 49 1.85 3.27 -13.43
CA GLN A 49 2.23 3.93 -14.69
C GLN A 49 3.20 3.12 -15.56
N SER A 50 3.81 2.06 -15.04
CA SER A 50 4.81 1.28 -15.79
C SER A 50 4.19 0.53 -16.97
N ASN A 51 4.66 0.85 -18.18
CA ASN A 51 4.37 0.09 -19.41
C ASN A 51 5.04 -1.29 -19.43
N ASN A 52 6.07 -1.50 -18.61
CA ASN A 52 6.60 -2.83 -18.33
C ASN A 52 5.66 -3.46 -17.32
N LEU A 53 4.99 -4.55 -17.71
CA LEU A 53 4.03 -5.27 -16.87
C LEU A 53 4.71 -5.66 -15.56
N PRO A 54 4.38 -5.03 -14.42
CA PRO A 54 4.72 -5.61 -13.14
C PRO A 54 4.08 -7.01 -13.10
N PRO A 55 4.66 -7.97 -12.37
CA PRO A 55 3.96 -9.21 -12.05
C PRO A 55 2.50 -8.90 -11.66
N GLN A 56 1.54 -9.61 -12.24
CA GLN A 56 0.11 -9.24 -12.17
C GLN A 56 -0.40 -9.00 -10.74
N GLY A 57 0.17 -9.69 -9.75
CA GLY A 57 -0.12 -9.49 -8.34
C GLY A 57 0.26 -8.09 -7.83
N ILE A 58 1.43 -7.57 -8.22
CA ILE A 58 1.91 -6.24 -7.83
C ILE A 58 1.02 -5.15 -8.44
N LYS A 59 0.61 -5.31 -9.70
CA LYS A 59 -0.30 -4.36 -10.35
C LYS A 59 -1.67 -4.31 -9.67
N LYS A 60 -2.30 -5.47 -9.43
CA LYS A 60 -3.59 -5.57 -8.73
C LYS A 60 -3.53 -4.97 -7.32
N PHE A 61 -2.43 -5.23 -6.63
CA PHE A 61 -2.17 -4.67 -5.31
C PHE A 61 -2.06 -3.14 -5.36
N ALA A 62 -1.29 -2.60 -6.31
CA ALA A 62 -1.10 -1.17 -6.44
C ALA A 62 -2.40 -0.42 -6.77
N GLU A 63 -3.22 -0.96 -7.67
CA GLU A 63 -4.54 -0.44 -8.02
C GLU A 63 -5.50 -0.42 -6.80
N MET A 64 -5.51 -1.51 -6.03
CA MET A 64 -6.35 -1.64 -4.83
C MET A 64 -5.95 -0.62 -3.75
N VAL A 65 -4.64 -0.44 -3.53
CA VAL A 65 -4.13 0.54 -2.58
C VAL A 65 -4.46 1.97 -3.02
N LEU A 66 -4.28 2.31 -4.29
CA LEU A 66 -4.60 3.63 -4.82
C LEU A 66 -6.08 3.98 -4.63
N THR A 67 -6.96 3.00 -4.85
CA THR A 67 -8.40 3.12 -4.61
C THR A 67 -8.71 3.41 -3.14
N ASN A 68 -8.10 2.64 -2.22
CA ASN A 68 -8.26 2.84 -0.78
C ASN A 68 -7.72 4.21 -0.30
N MET A 69 -6.59 4.68 -0.85
CA MET A 69 -6.06 6.01 -0.54
C MET A 69 -7.00 7.13 -1.01
N THR A 70 -7.55 7.01 -2.21
CA THR A 70 -8.51 7.99 -2.77
C THR A 70 -9.77 8.06 -1.91
N ALA A 71 -10.30 6.90 -1.48
CA ALA A 71 -11.44 6.86 -0.58
C ALA A 71 -11.12 7.51 0.78
N ALA A 72 -9.94 7.26 1.35
CA ALA A 72 -9.53 7.87 2.61
C ALA A 72 -9.37 9.40 2.48
N HIS A 73 -8.76 9.88 1.39
CA HIS A 73 -8.63 11.31 1.11
C HIS A 73 -10.00 12.00 1.01
N ASN A 74 -10.94 11.41 0.26
CA ASN A 74 -12.30 11.94 0.11
C ASN A 74 -13.08 11.96 1.43
N MET A 75 -12.82 11.01 2.34
CA MET A 75 -13.41 11.04 3.69
C MET A 75 -12.86 12.19 4.54
N ILE A 76 -11.55 12.47 4.47
CA ILE A 76 -10.92 13.56 5.24
C ILE A 76 -11.44 14.93 4.77
N ILE A 77 -11.59 15.14 3.46
CA ILE A 77 -12.11 16.40 2.92
C ILE A 77 -13.58 16.64 3.30
N LYS A 78 -14.37 15.58 3.49
CA LYS A 78 -15.80 15.66 3.82
C LYS A 78 -16.09 15.72 5.32
N ALA A 79 -15.08 15.56 6.17
CA ALA A 79 -15.21 15.61 7.63
C ALA A 79 -15.08 17.05 8.13
#